data_AF-X1VAT1-F1
#
_entry.id   AF-X1VAT1-F1
#
_cell.length_a   1.000
_cell.length_b   1.000
_cell.length_c   1.000
_cell.angle_alpha   90.00
_cell.angle_beta   90.00
_cell.angle_gamma   90.00
#
_symmetry.space_group_name_H-M   'P 1'
#
loop_
_entity.id
_entity.type
_entity.pdbx_description
1 polymer ?
#
loop_
_entity_poly.entity_id
_entity_poly.type
_entity_poly.pdbx_seq_one_letter_code
_entity_poly.pdbx_strand_id
1 'polypeptide(L)'
;SKSINEQLAAIEAARAIPDSENAAFIYNELLTEHPQIPRRPDFLGEDADRVTKRLPWIAADHPKLAKWIKGHQPTIDRLLHASAFDKCRFPIADSTNQLNLRTGNRLSTMRRWAYLLSIAANNDIAEGRTDNAIAKYRCVTQLARHLCQQPIFLEYIIGTAVEELGLQGLYRMLIETDLTETQIKVIEQFQPTTRENWADISADIIEIERLLSKRTYHPLARLQAWWSDISVKSSLEHIPDNHLWIVSRRR
;
A
#
# COMPACT_ATOMS: atom_id res chain seq x y z
N SER A 1 -5.05 9.33 36.50
CA SER A 1 -4.47 8.92 35.20
C SER A 1 -5.63 8.62 34.26
N LYS A 2 -5.63 9.14 33.02
CA LYS A 2 -6.68 8.79 32.03
C LYS A 2 -6.63 7.30 31.70
N SER A 3 -7.78 6.68 31.49
CA SER A 3 -7.82 5.27 31.05
C SER A 3 -7.13 5.12 29.68
N ILE A 4 -6.65 3.91 29.34
CA ILE A 4 -6.05 3.65 28.01
C ILE A 4 -7.07 3.96 26.89
N ASN A 5 -8.34 3.65 27.11
CA ASN A 5 -9.41 3.93 26.16
C ASN A 5 -9.61 5.43 25.94
N GLU A 6 -9.55 6.24 27.00
CA GLU A 6 -9.61 7.71 26.88
C GLU A 6 -8.42 8.29 26.12
N GLN A 7 -7.23 7.71 26.30
CA GLN A 7 -6.03 8.14 25.59
C GLN A 7 -6.13 7.82 24.09
N LEU A 8 -6.53 6.60 23.73
CA LEU A 8 -6.75 6.21 22.33
C LEU A 8 -7.88 7.01 21.68
N ALA A 9 -8.99 7.25 22.39
CA ALA A 9 -10.09 8.07 21.88
C ALA A 9 -9.66 9.53 21.65
N ALA A 10 -8.81 10.10 22.52
CA ALA A 10 -8.27 11.44 22.32
C ALA A 10 -7.37 11.51 21.07
N ILE A 11 -6.55 10.49 20.82
CA ILE A 11 -5.73 10.41 19.60
C ILE A 11 -6.62 10.27 18.35
N GLU A 12 -7.65 9.42 18.40
CA GLU A 12 -8.60 9.28 17.29
C GLU A 12 -9.33 10.59 16.99
N ALA A 13 -9.79 11.30 18.02
CA ALA A 13 -10.43 12.61 17.88
C ALA A 13 -9.48 13.67 17.27
N ALA A 14 -8.20 13.68 17.68
CA ALA A 14 -7.20 14.57 17.11
C ALA A 14 -6.86 14.25 15.64
N ARG A 15 -7.03 12.99 15.22
CA ARG A 15 -6.80 12.53 13.84
C ARG A 15 -8.04 12.64 12.95
N ALA A 16 -9.20 12.98 13.51
CA ALA A 16 -10.46 13.01 12.78
C ALA A 16 -10.42 14.04 11.64
N ILE A 17 -10.98 13.65 10.50
CA ILE A 17 -11.11 14.47 9.30
C ILE A 17 -12.52 14.27 8.71
N PRO A 18 -13.06 15.24 7.95
CA PRO A 18 -14.35 15.06 7.30
C PRO A 18 -14.36 13.84 6.37
N ASP A 19 -15.48 13.12 6.32
CA ASP A 19 -15.64 11.95 5.45
C ASP A 19 -15.40 12.29 3.98
N SER A 20 -15.82 13.49 3.54
CA SER A 20 -15.60 14.03 2.20
C SER A 20 -14.14 14.32 1.86
N GLU A 21 -13.22 14.24 2.83
CA GLU A 21 -11.77 14.39 2.65
C GLU A 21 -11.01 13.08 2.91
N ASN A 22 -11.70 11.98 3.27
CA ASN A 22 -11.07 10.77 3.77
C ASN A 22 -11.16 9.61 2.78
N ALA A 23 -10.04 9.26 2.15
CA ALA A 23 -9.95 8.12 1.23
C ALA A 23 -10.30 6.76 1.89
N ALA A 24 -10.27 6.67 3.23
CA ALA A 24 -10.55 5.43 3.94
C ALA A 24 -11.97 4.92 3.68
N PHE A 25 -12.95 5.79 3.41
CA PHE A 25 -14.31 5.37 3.06
C PHE A 25 -14.35 4.56 1.77
N ILE A 26 -13.72 5.06 0.71
CA ILE A 26 -13.65 4.37 -0.58
C ILE A 26 -12.94 3.02 -0.42
N TYR A 27 -11.84 2.97 0.35
CA TYR A 27 -11.14 1.71 0.60
C TYR A 27 -11.99 0.71 1.42
N ASN A 28 -12.75 1.16 2.41
CA ASN A 28 -13.62 0.29 3.21
C ASN A 28 -14.78 -0.28 2.38
N GLU A 29 -15.35 0.51 1.48
CA GLU A 29 -16.33 0.03 0.52
C GLU A 29 -15.73 -1.02 -0.43
N LEU A 30 -14.56 -0.71 -1.03
CA LEU A 30 -13.83 -1.66 -1.88
C LEU A 30 -13.50 -2.98 -1.16
N LEU A 31 -13.13 -2.92 0.12
CA LEU A 31 -12.85 -4.11 0.95
C LEU A 31 -14.10 -4.99 1.15
N THR A 32 -15.29 -4.41 1.07
CA THR A 32 -16.57 -5.09 1.28
C THR A 32 -17.13 -5.62 -0.04
N GLU A 33 -17.07 -4.83 -1.11
CA GLU A 33 -17.70 -5.14 -2.40
C GLU A 33 -16.87 -6.09 -3.28
N HIS A 34 -15.55 -6.02 -3.20
CA HIS A 34 -14.65 -6.80 -4.03
C HIS A 34 -13.84 -7.77 -3.16
N PRO A 35 -14.38 -8.96 -2.87
CA PRO A 35 -13.67 -9.94 -2.05
C PRO A 35 -12.34 -10.26 -2.71
N GLN A 36 -11.26 -9.86 -2.02
CA GLN A 36 -9.87 -10.24 -2.21
C GLN A 36 -9.47 -10.57 -3.66
N ILE A 37 -8.95 -9.57 -4.38
CA ILE A 37 -8.14 -9.83 -5.59
C ILE A 37 -7.09 -10.89 -5.21
N PRO A 38 -6.93 -11.97 -5.98
CA PRO A 38 -5.95 -12.99 -5.64
C PRO A 38 -4.53 -12.38 -5.74
N ARG A 39 -3.59 -12.86 -4.92
CA ARG A 39 -2.19 -12.37 -4.93
C ARG A 39 -1.54 -12.46 -6.33
N ARG A 40 -1.98 -13.44 -7.10
CA ARG A 40 -1.62 -13.74 -8.48
C ARG A 40 -2.84 -14.41 -9.13
N PRO A 41 -3.19 -14.12 -10.39
CA PRO A 41 -4.21 -14.88 -11.09
C PRO A 41 -3.81 -16.35 -11.21
N ASP A 42 -4.72 -17.30 -10.96
CA ASP A 42 -4.38 -18.74 -10.91
C ASP A 42 -3.81 -19.27 -12.23
N PHE A 43 -4.16 -18.64 -13.35
CA PHE A 43 -3.66 -18.99 -14.69
C PHE A 43 -2.25 -18.45 -14.98
N LEU A 44 -1.72 -17.57 -14.14
CA LEU A 44 -0.43 -16.91 -14.34
C LEU A 44 0.66 -17.69 -13.60
N GLY A 45 1.66 -18.19 -14.33
CA GLY A 45 2.84 -18.83 -13.74
C GLY A 45 3.65 -17.85 -12.88
N GLU A 46 4.52 -18.37 -12.02
CA GLU A 46 5.33 -17.54 -11.10
C GLU A 46 6.28 -16.60 -11.83
N ASP A 47 6.95 -17.08 -12.88
CA ASP A 47 7.83 -16.24 -13.69
C ASP A 47 7.05 -15.14 -14.42
N ALA A 48 5.91 -15.48 -15.01
CA ALA A 48 5.07 -14.51 -15.70
C ALA A 48 4.51 -13.46 -14.72
N ASP A 49 4.13 -13.85 -13.50
CA ASP A 49 3.71 -12.92 -12.44
C ASP A 49 4.83 -11.96 -12.05
N ARG A 50 6.04 -12.48 -11.83
CA ARG A 50 7.21 -11.66 -11.48
C ARG A 50 7.57 -10.68 -12.60
N VAL A 51 7.54 -11.12 -13.85
CA VAL A 51 7.87 -10.31 -15.02
C VAL A 51 6.82 -9.22 -15.23
N THR A 52 5.54 -9.57 -15.33
CA THR A 52 4.47 -8.61 -15.66
C THR A 52 4.22 -7.56 -14.57
N LYS A 53 4.60 -7.84 -13.31
CA LYS A 53 4.59 -6.86 -12.22
C LYS A 53 5.69 -5.80 -12.31
N ARG A 54 6.80 -6.11 -12.99
CA ARG A 54 8.03 -5.28 -12.98
C ARG A 54 8.41 -4.70 -14.33
N LEU A 55 7.98 -5.34 -15.42
CA LEU A 55 8.37 -5.04 -16.78
C LEU A 55 7.13 -4.81 -17.65
N PRO A 56 7.22 -3.90 -18.65
CA PRO A 56 6.21 -3.75 -19.67
C PRO A 56 5.90 -5.08 -20.38
N TRP A 57 4.63 -5.30 -20.72
CA TRP A 57 4.18 -6.53 -21.39
C TRP A 57 2.98 -6.26 -22.31
N ILE A 58 2.95 -6.91 -23.47
CA ILE A 58 1.96 -6.67 -24.52
C ILE A 58 0.74 -7.59 -24.33
N ALA A 59 -0.46 -7.07 -24.54
CA ALA A 59 -1.70 -7.82 -24.37
C ALA A 59 -1.82 -9.01 -25.33
N ALA A 60 -1.25 -8.90 -26.53
CA ALA A 60 -1.20 -9.97 -27.54
C ALA A 60 -0.47 -11.22 -27.01
N ASP A 61 0.59 -11.05 -26.22
CA ASP A 61 1.38 -12.15 -25.65
C ASP A 61 0.72 -12.76 -24.41
N HIS A 62 -0.08 -11.97 -23.69
CA HIS A 62 -0.76 -12.38 -22.46
C HIS A 62 -2.27 -12.06 -22.45
N PRO A 63 -3.07 -12.61 -23.40
CA PRO A 63 -4.46 -12.21 -23.59
C PRO A 63 -5.36 -12.53 -22.39
N LYS A 64 -5.09 -13.63 -21.67
CA LYS A 64 -5.79 -13.97 -20.43
C LYS A 64 -5.54 -12.94 -19.32
N LEU A 65 -4.31 -12.43 -19.21
CA LEU A 65 -3.96 -11.41 -18.24
C LEU A 65 -4.61 -10.07 -18.57
N ALA A 66 -4.56 -9.66 -19.84
CA ALA A 66 -5.26 -8.46 -20.31
C ALA A 66 -6.77 -8.53 -20.03
N LYS A 67 -7.41 -9.67 -20.29
CA LYS A 67 -8.83 -9.89 -19.95
C LYS A 67 -9.09 -9.82 -18.45
N TRP A 68 -8.20 -10.40 -17.63
CA TRP A 68 -8.31 -10.35 -16.17
C TRP A 68 -8.22 -8.92 -15.63
N ILE A 69 -7.27 -8.12 -16.12
CA ILE A 69 -7.14 -6.70 -15.74
C ILE A 69 -8.39 -5.92 -16.15
N LYS A 70 -8.88 -6.13 -17.37
CA LYS A 70 -10.12 -5.51 -17.84
C LYS A 70 -11.31 -5.85 -16.93
N GLY A 71 -11.38 -7.07 -16.41
CA GLY A 71 -12.38 -7.48 -15.42
C GLY A 71 -12.27 -6.74 -14.08
N HIS A 72 -11.10 -6.20 -13.75
CA HIS A 72 -10.84 -5.40 -12.54
C HIS A 72 -10.84 -3.89 -12.79
N GLN A 73 -11.24 -3.43 -13.99
CA GLN A 73 -11.27 -2.00 -14.30
C GLN A 73 -12.10 -1.18 -13.31
N PRO A 74 -13.30 -1.62 -12.85
CA PRO A 74 -14.06 -0.87 -11.84
C PRO A 74 -13.28 -0.67 -10.53
N THR A 75 -12.52 -1.67 -10.11
CA THR A 75 -11.65 -1.56 -8.93
C THR A 75 -10.52 -0.57 -9.18
N ILE A 76 -9.87 -0.63 -10.35
CA ILE A 76 -8.80 0.31 -10.74
C ILE A 76 -9.33 1.75 -10.75
N ASP A 77 -10.52 1.99 -11.31
CA ASP A 77 -11.12 3.32 -11.39
C ASP A 77 -11.43 3.89 -10.00
N ARG A 78 -11.95 3.07 -9.08
CA ARG A 78 -12.17 3.48 -7.69
C ARG A 78 -10.88 3.72 -6.92
N LEU A 79 -9.83 2.94 -7.18
CA LEU A 79 -8.50 3.18 -6.61
C LEU A 79 -7.91 4.50 -7.11
N LEU A 80 -8.01 4.78 -8.41
CA LEU A 80 -7.61 6.06 -8.99
C LEU A 80 -8.39 7.21 -8.36
N HIS A 81 -9.71 7.05 -8.16
CA HIS A 81 -10.52 8.04 -7.45
C HIS A 81 -10.05 8.25 -6.00
N ALA A 82 -9.82 7.17 -5.24
CA ALA A 82 -9.31 7.26 -3.87
C ALA A 82 -7.93 7.94 -3.80
N SER A 83 -7.11 7.78 -4.84
CA SER A 83 -5.79 8.42 -4.93
C SER A 83 -5.82 9.93 -5.20
N ALA A 84 -6.99 10.50 -5.50
CA ALA A 84 -7.14 11.95 -5.63
C ALA A 84 -7.20 12.67 -4.27
N PHE A 85 -7.39 11.93 -3.17
CA PHE A 85 -7.47 12.46 -1.82
C PHE A 85 -6.08 12.53 -1.19
N ASP A 86 -5.81 13.61 -0.46
CA ASP A 86 -4.54 13.76 0.26
C ASP A 86 -4.49 12.99 1.57
N LYS A 87 -5.66 12.79 2.19
CA LYS A 87 -5.78 12.24 3.54
C LYS A 87 -6.50 10.89 3.52
N CYS A 88 -5.98 9.98 4.32
CA CYS A 88 -6.60 8.69 4.61
C CYS A 88 -6.44 8.41 6.10
N ARG A 89 -7.55 8.23 6.82
CA ARG A 89 -7.56 7.92 8.25
C ARG A 89 -8.48 6.73 8.47
N PHE A 90 -7.87 5.58 8.69
CA PHE A 90 -8.60 4.43 9.21
C PHE A 90 -8.75 4.58 10.74
N PRO A 91 -9.87 4.09 11.31
CA PRO A 91 -10.04 4.04 12.75
C PRO A 91 -8.93 3.23 13.43
N ILE A 92 -8.38 3.73 14.53
CA ILE A 92 -7.51 2.92 15.39
C ILE A 92 -8.33 1.78 15.96
N ALA A 93 -7.85 0.55 15.79
CA ALA A 93 -8.55 -0.64 16.26
C ALA A 93 -8.77 -0.56 17.78
N ASP A 94 -10.01 -0.78 18.20
CA ASP A 94 -10.41 -0.79 19.61
C ASP A 94 -10.00 -2.08 20.33
N SER A 95 -9.41 -3.06 19.65
CA SER A 95 -9.13 -4.36 20.22
C SER A 95 -8.11 -5.11 19.37
N THR A 96 -7.38 -6.05 19.99
CA THR A 96 -6.38 -6.87 19.31
C THR A 96 -7.00 -7.73 18.20
N ASN A 97 -8.22 -8.23 18.42
CA ASN A 97 -8.91 -9.03 17.42
C ASN A 97 -9.28 -8.18 16.20
N GLN A 98 -9.76 -6.94 16.40
CA GLN A 98 -9.97 -6.01 15.30
C GLN A 98 -8.66 -5.61 14.63
N LEU A 99 -7.59 -5.43 15.40
CA LEU A 99 -6.26 -5.11 14.86
C LEU A 99 -5.78 -6.23 13.93
N ASN A 100 -5.85 -7.49 14.35
CA ASN A 100 -5.39 -8.61 13.53
C ASN A 100 -6.29 -8.84 12.31
N LEU A 101 -7.61 -8.89 12.50
CA LEU A 101 -8.56 -9.22 11.43
C LEU A 101 -8.73 -8.09 10.42
N ARG A 102 -8.93 -6.85 10.88
CA ARG A 102 -9.19 -5.70 9.99
C ARG A 102 -7.90 -5.19 9.37
N THR A 103 -6.84 -5.02 10.17
CA THR A 103 -5.56 -4.50 9.66
C THR A 103 -4.87 -5.54 8.78
N GLY A 104 -4.85 -6.82 9.18
CA GLY A 104 -4.24 -7.88 8.37
C GLY A 104 -4.92 -8.02 7.01
N ASN A 105 -6.25 -8.09 7.00
CA ASN A 105 -7.03 -8.16 5.77
C ASN A 105 -6.81 -6.90 4.90
N ARG A 106 -6.97 -5.69 5.46
CA ARG A 106 -6.74 -4.42 4.77
C ARG A 106 -5.35 -4.35 4.15
N LEU A 107 -4.30 -4.61 4.91
CA LEU A 107 -2.92 -4.53 4.44
C LEU A 107 -2.63 -5.50 3.31
N SER A 108 -3.09 -6.75 3.47
CA SER A 108 -2.94 -7.75 2.41
C SER A 108 -3.65 -7.32 1.13
N THR A 109 -4.83 -6.72 1.25
CA THR A 109 -5.63 -6.25 0.11
C THR A 109 -4.98 -5.05 -0.57
N MET A 110 -4.58 -4.03 0.18
CA MET A 110 -3.93 -2.83 -0.37
C MET A 110 -2.63 -3.18 -1.09
N ARG A 111 -1.84 -4.14 -0.57
CA ARG A 111 -0.67 -4.67 -1.29
C ARG A 111 -1.05 -5.34 -2.61
N ARG A 112 -2.16 -6.07 -2.65
CA ARG A 112 -2.66 -6.70 -3.90
C ARG A 112 -3.21 -5.67 -4.89
N TRP A 113 -3.84 -4.59 -4.41
CA TRP A 113 -4.21 -3.44 -5.25
C TRP A 113 -2.99 -2.77 -5.88
N ALA A 114 -1.92 -2.57 -5.11
CA ALA A 114 -0.66 -2.06 -5.66
C ALA A 114 -0.10 -2.97 -6.77
N TYR A 115 -0.17 -4.29 -6.59
CA TYR A 115 0.23 -5.23 -7.64
C TYR A 115 -0.68 -5.19 -8.87
N LEU A 116 -2.00 -5.16 -8.70
CA LEU A 116 -2.94 -5.00 -9.81
C LEU A 116 -2.63 -3.74 -10.62
N LEU A 117 -2.47 -2.60 -9.93
CA LEU A 117 -2.13 -1.31 -10.56
C LEU A 117 -0.79 -1.38 -11.30
N SER A 118 0.22 -2.01 -10.72
CA SER A 118 1.54 -2.14 -11.35
C SER A 118 1.50 -3.01 -12.61
N ILE A 119 0.80 -4.14 -12.57
CA ILE A 119 0.62 -5.01 -13.75
C ILE A 119 -0.11 -4.24 -14.86
N ALA A 120 -1.18 -3.52 -14.50
CA ALA A 120 -1.95 -2.72 -15.44
C ALA A 120 -1.13 -1.55 -16.03
N ALA A 121 -0.34 -0.86 -15.21
CA ALA A 121 0.54 0.22 -15.64
C ALA A 121 1.60 -0.30 -16.63
N ASN A 122 2.21 -1.45 -16.35
CA ASN A 122 3.17 -2.08 -17.25
C ASN A 122 2.55 -2.47 -18.60
N ASN A 123 1.28 -2.90 -18.61
CA ASN A 123 0.59 -3.10 -19.88
C ASN A 123 0.39 -1.79 -20.63
N ASP A 124 -0.03 -0.74 -19.93
CA ASP A 124 -0.21 0.57 -20.54
C ASP A 124 1.09 1.13 -21.13
N ILE A 125 2.24 0.90 -20.50
CA ILE A 125 3.55 1.28 -21.07
C ILE A 125 3.78 0.54 -22.40
N ALA A 126 3.67 -0.78 -22.41
CA ALA A 126 3.95 -1.60 -23.59
C ALA A 126 3.00 -1.29 -24.76
N GLU A 127 1.81 -0.81 -24.46
CA GLU A 127 0.78 -0.46 -25.44
C GLU A 127 0.77 1.03 -25.81
N GLY A 128 1.78 1.81 -25.36
CA GLY A 128 1.92 3.23 -25.67
C GLY A 128 0.90 4.15 -24.98
N ARG A 129 0.19 3.66 -23.95
CA ARG A 129 -0.79 4.42 -23.14
C ARG A 129 -0.11 5.08 -21.94
N THR A 130 0.97 5.82 -22.18
CA THR A 130 1.88 6.35 -21.14
C THR A 130 1.17 7.13 -20.03
N ASP A 131 0.22 8.01 -20.36
CA ASP A 131 -0.49 8.81 -19.35
C ASP A 131 -1.30 7.92 -18.38
N ASN A 132 -1.89 6.83 -18.88
CA ASN A 132 -2.61 5.86 -18.07
C ASN A 132 -1.67 5.10 -17.13
N ALA A 133 -0.43 4.81 -17.57
CA ALA A 133 0.59 4.21 -16.73
C ALA A 133 1.06 5.16 -15.62
N ILE A 134 1.33 6.43 -15.96
CA ILE A 134 1.70 7.48 -14.99
C ILE A 134 0.62 7.62 -13.91
N ALA A 135 -0.66 7.70 -14.31
CA ALA A 135 -1.77 7.79 -13.37
C ALA A 135 -1.84 6.59 -12.41
N LYS A 136 -1.62 5.37 -12.91
CA LYS A 136 -1.62 4.16 -12.08
C LYS A 136 -0.43 4.10 -11.12
N TYR A 137 0.77 4.48 -11.55
CA TYR A 137 1.91 4.54 -10.64
C TYR A 137 1.78 5.65 -9.60
N ARG A 138 1.23 6.81 -9.97
CA ARG A 138 0.83 7.84 -9.01
C ARG A 138 -0.12 7.27 -7.97
N CYS A 139 -1.13 6.53 -8.39
CA CYS A 139 -2.06 5.86 -7.48
C CYS A 139 -1.35 4.89 -6.53
N VAL A 140 -0.35 4.13 -6.99
CA VAL A 140 0.46 3.25 -6.11
C VAL A 140 1.22 4.08 -5.06
N THR A 141 1.87 5.19 -5.46
CA THR A 141 2.57 6.06 -4.52
C THR A 141 1.63 6.74 -3.51
N GLN A 142 0.43 7.15 -3.93
CA GLN A 142 -0.56 7.72 -3.02
C GLN A 142 -1.14 6.66 -2.07
N LEU A 143 -1.34 5.42 -2.53
CA LEU A 143 -1.75 4.31 -1.69
C LEU A 143 -0.72 4.05 -0.58
N ALA A 144 0.58 4.12 -0.91
CA ALA A 144 1.65 4.07 0.07
C ALA A 144 1.59 5.22 1.08
N ARG A 145 1.41 6.45 0.60
CA ARG A 145 1.23 7.63 1.47
C ARG A 145 0.06 7.43 2.44
N HIS A 146 -1.07 6.91 1.97
CA HIS A 146 -2.24 6.62 2.79
C HIS A 146 -1.96 5.57 3.86
N LEU A 147 -1.14 4.57 3.58
CA LEU A 147 -0.67 3.59 4.57
C LEU A 147 0.27 4.21 5.60
N CYS A 148 1.24 5.03 5.16
CA CYS A 148 2.18 5.72 6.04
C CYS A 148 1.53 6.78 6.96
N GLN A 149 0.33 7.22 6.62
CA GLN A 149 -0.49 8.10 7.47
C GLN A 149 -1.15 7.38 8.66
N GLN A 150 -1.11 6.05 8.70
CA GLN A 150 -1.67 5.29 9.82
C GLN A 150 -0.63 5.15 10.94
N PRO A 151 -1.04 5.32 12.20
CA PRO A 151 -0.11 5.34 13.32
C PRO A 151 0.14 3.93 13.87
N ILE A 152 0.36 2.98 12.96
CA ILE A 152 0.65 1.58 13.25
C ILE A 152 1.91 1.21 12.48
N PHE A 153 2.91 0.66 13.18
CA PHE A 153 4.24 0.41 12.62
C PHE A 153 4.20 -0.51 11.40
N LEU A 154 3.38 -1.56 11.46
CA LEU A 154 3.24 -2.50 10.35
C LEU A 154 2.65 -1.83 9.10
N GLU A 155 1.69 -0.90 9.26
CA GLU A 155 1.10 -0.18 8.12
C GLU A 155 2.13 0.74 7.47
N TYR A 156 2.99 1.39 8.27
CA TYR A 156 4.09 2.19 7.77
C TYR A 156 5.11 1.37 6.95
N ILE A 157 5.51 0.20 7.44
CA ILE A 157 6.44 -0.69 6.70
C ILE A 157 5.83 -1.12 5.37
N ILE A 158 4.57 -1.55 5.37
CA ILE A 158 3.89 -1.96 4.14
C ILE A 158 3.72 -0.77 3.20
N GLY A 159 3.40 0.42 3.72
CA GLY A 159 3.39 1.66 2.95
C GLY A 159 4.71 1.91 2.24
N THR A 160 5.84 1.79 2.96
CA THR A 160 7.19 1.93 2.37
C THR A 160 7.44 0.93 1.24
N ALA A 161 7.07 -0.33 1.43
CA ALA A 161 7.22 -1.36 0.38
C ALA A 161 6.32 -1.11 -0.84
N VAL A 162 5.11 -0.56 -0.64
CA VAL A 162 4.21 -0.14 -1.72
C VAL A 162 4.76 1.09 -2.46
N GLU A 163 5.37 2.04 -1.72
CA GLU A 163 5.99 3.24 -2.31
C GLU A 163 7.14 2.82 -3.23
N GLU A 164 8.00 1.92 -2.77
CA GLU A 164 9.11 1.39 -3.56
C GLU A 164 8.63 0.77 -4.88
N LEU A 165 7.55 -0.02 -4.84
CA LEU A 165 6.96 -0.60 -6.05
C LEU A 165 6.52 0.47 -7.06
N GLY A 166 5.85 1.53 -6.59
CA GLY A 166 5.40 2.64 -7.43
C GLY A 166 6.58 3.43 -8.02
N LEU A 167 7.56 3.78 -7.16
CA LEU A 167 8.74 4.53 -7.56
C LEU A 167 9.61 3.75 -8.56
N GLN A 168 9.83 2.45 -8.34
CA GLN A 168 10.60 1.61 -9.28
C GLN A 168 9.97 1.61 -10.68
N GLY A 169 8.64 1.57 -10.78
CA GLY A 169 7.92 1.70 -12.05
C GLY A 169 8.16 3.05 -12.73
N LEU A 170 8.06 4.14 -11.97
CA LEU A 170 8.30 5.50 -12.48
C LEU A 170 9.75 5.71 -12.92
N TYR A 171 10.72 5.26 -12.13
CA TYR A 171 12.14 5.31 -12.47
C TYR A 171 12.42 4.57 -13.78
N ARG A 172 11.83 3.38 -13.94
CA ARG A 172 11.94 2.62 -15.18
C ARG A 172 11.36 3.39 -16.36
N MET A 173 10.16 3.96 -16.23
CA MET A 173 9.56 4.78 -17.29
C MET A 173 10.46 5.94 -17.71
N LEU A 174 11.05 6.66 -16.75
CA LEU A 174 11.97 7.77 -17.03
C LEU A 174 13.21 7.35 -17.82
N ILE A 175 13.66 6.10 -17.67
CA ILE A 175 14.88 5.58 -18.33
C ILE A 175 14.56 4.89 -19.66
N GLU A 176 13.46 4.14 -19.73
CA GLU A 176 13.19 3.18 -20.80
C GLU A 176 12.12 3.65 -21.80
N THR A 177 11.50 4.81 -21.58
CA THR A 177 10.43 5.32 -22.45
C THR A 177 10.67 6.77 -22.88
N ASP A 178 10.24 7.11 -24.09
CA ASP A 178 10.31 8.47 -24.64
C ASP A 178 9.20 9.34 -24.04
N LEU A 179 9.40 9.82 -22.81
CA LEU A 179 8.46 10.71 -22.13
C LEU A 179 8.55 12.14 -22.67
N THR A 180 7.38 12.77 -22.81
CA THR A 180 7.29 14.21 -23.10
C THR A 180 7.69 15.04 -21.89
N GLU A 181 8.10 16.30 -22.10
CA GLU A 181 8.42 17.23 -21.02
C GLU A 181 7.24 17.42 -20.05
N THR A 182 6.00 17.44 -20.56
CA THR A 182 4.78 17.51 -19.74
C THR A 182 4.64 16.29 -18.84
N GLN A 183 4.89 15.08 -19.36
CA GLN A 183 4.83 13.85 -18.58
C GLN A 183 5.92 13.79 -17.50
N ILE A 184 7.14 14.24 -17.83
CA ILE A 184 8.24 14.35 -16.85
C ILE A 184 7.85 15.30 -15.71
N LYS A 185 7.32 16.49 -16.02
CA LYS A 185 6.84 17.45 -15.01
C LYS A 185 5.74 16.89 -14.11
N VAL A 186 4.85 16.05 -14.65
CA VAL A 186 3.84 15.36 -13.84
C VAL A 186 4.51 14.38 -12.87
N ILE A 187 5.52 13.64 -13.32
CA ILE A 187 6.25 12.68 -12.47
C ILE A 187 7.07 13.41 -11.38
N GLU A 188 7.66 14.57 -11.69
CA GLU A 188 8.41 15.39 -10.72
C GLU A 188 7.56 15.87 -9.53
N GLN A 189 6.24 15.97 -9.71
CA GLN A 189 5.31 16.31 -8.63
C GLN A 189 5.10 15.17 -7.64
N PHE A 190 5.59 13.96 -7.92
CA PHE A 190 5.45 12.81 -7.04
C PHE A 190 6.53 12.85 -5.95
N GLN A 191 6.19 13.42 -4.80
CA GLN A 191 7.10 13.49 -3.65
C GLN A 191 7.09 12.18 -2.84
N PRO A 192 8.25 11.53 -2.61
CA PRO A 192 8.35 10.40 -1.70
C PRO A 192 8.00 10.83 -0.28
N THR A 193 7.17 10.05 0.40
CA THR A 193 6.60 10.40 1.70
C THR A 193 7.38 9.85 2.88
N THR A 194 8.15 8.78 2.67
CA THR A 194 8.80 8.02 3.75
C THR A 194 10.09 8.64 4.28
N ARG A 195 10.65 9.67 3.63
CA ARG A 195 11.98 10.21 4.00
C ARG A 195 11.94 11.42 4.92
N GLU A 196 10.95 12.30 4.82
CA GLU A 196 11.05 13.63 5.43
C GLU A 196 10.48 13.71 6.85
N ASN A 197 9.50 12.86 7.21
CA ASN A 197 8.73 13.02 8.45
C ASN A 197 8.84 11.85 9.43
N TRP A 198 9.85 10.99 9.31
CA TRP A 198 9.96 9.78 10.15
C TRP A 198 10.01 10.11 11.65
N ALA A 199 10.71 11.17 12.06
CA ALA A 199 10.82 11.54 13.47
C ALA A 199 9.42 11.74 14.10
N ASP A 200 8.60 12.57 13.45
CA ASP A 200 7.25 12.88 13.91
C ASP A 200 6.33 11.65 13.84
N ILE A 201 6.34 10.94 12.71
CA ILE A 201 5.51 9.73 12.50
C ILE A 201 5.88 8.64 13.52
N SER A 202 7.17 8.47 13.82
CA SER A 202 7.63 7.44 14.75
C SER A 202 7.21 7.71 16.19
N ALA A 203 7.13 8.98 16.61
CA ALA A 203 6.67 9.34 17.94
C ALA A 203 5.20 8.93 18.15
N ASP A 204 4.32 9.24 17.19
CA ASP A 204 2.91 8.85 17.24
C ASP A 204 2.73 7.32 17.20
N ILE A 205 3.49 6.63 16.33
CA ILE A 205 3.47 5.16 16.24
C ILE A 205 3.90 4.54 17.58
N ILE A 206 5.00 5.02 18.17
CA ILE A 206 5.51 4.49 19.45
C ILE A 206 4.47 4.68 20.55
N GLU A 207 3.85 5.86 20.62
CA GLU A 207 2.86 6.15 21.65
C GLU A 207 1.63 5.25 21.51
N ILE A 208 1.09 5.07 20.30
CA ILE A 208 -0.07 4.21 20.07
C ILE A 208 0.26 2.73 20.31
N GLU A 209 1.37 2.23 19.80
CA GLU A 209 1.78 0.84 20.04
C GLU A 209 2.06 0.57 21.52
N ARG A 210 2.56 1.57 22.27
CA ARG A 210 2.68 1.51 23.74
C ARG A 210 1.31 1.42 24.42
N LEU A 211 0.32 2.18 23.96
CA LEU A 211 -1.04 2.12 24.51
C LEU A 211 -1.72 0.78 24.18
N LEU A 212 -1.60 0.31 22.93
CA LEU A 212 -2.14 -0.96 22.48
C LEU A 212 -1.48 -2.15 23.20
N SER A 213 -0.15 -2.13 23.40
CA SER A 213 0.55 -3.20 24.14
C SER A 213 0.19 -3.24 25.63
N LYS A 214 -0.12 -2.10 26.26
CA LYS A 214 -0.65 -2.09 27.64
C LYS A 214 -2.06 -2.64 27.74
N ARG A 215 -2.87 -2.45 26.70
CA ARG A 215 -4.22 -3.03 26.59
C ARG A 215 -4.17 -4.54 26.34
N THR A 216 -3.17 -4.97 25.58
CA THR A 216 -3.00 -6.32 25.07
C THR A 216 -1.71 -6.90 25.61
N TYR A 217 -1.74 -7.56 26.77
CA TYR A 217 -0.58 -8.26 27.30
C TYR A 217 -0.14 -9.41 26.36
N HIS A 218 0.62 -9.11 25.28
CA HIS A 218 1.79 -9.83 24.76
C HIS A 218 2.20 -9.32 23.35
N PRO A 219 3.22 -8.43 23.25
CA PRO A 219 3.87 -8.09 21.99
C PRO A 219 4.42 -9.30 21.23
N LEU A 220 4.92 -10.30 21.98
CA LEU A 220 5.39 -11.57 21.42
C LEU A 220 4.24 -12.38 20.80
N ALA A 221 3.03 -12.36 21.35
CA ALA A 221 1.90 -13.07 20.74
C ALA A 221 1.47 -12.43 19.41
N ARG A 222 1.58 -11.10 19.27
CA ARG A 222 1.34 -10.40 17.99
C ARG A 222 2.39 -10.75 16.94
N LEU A 223 3.67 -10.67 17.31
CA LEU A 223 4.76 -11.06 16.40
C LEU A 223 4.68 -12.54 16.04
N GLN A 224 4.40 -13.42 16.99
CA GLN A 224 4.33 -14.86 16.81
C GLN A 224 3.10 -15.26 15.97
N ALA A 225 1.92 -14.66 16.19
CA ALA A 225 0.75 -14.87 15.35
C ALA A 225 0.99 -14.39 13.90
N TRP A 226 1.62 -13.23 13.73
CA TRP A 226 2.01 -12.72 12.42
C TRP A 226 3.08 -13.59 11.74
N TRP A 227 4.06 -14.09 12.49
CA TRP A 227 5.09 -15.00 11.98
C TRP A 227 4.51 -16.36 11.60
N SER A 228 3.56 -16.88 12.38
CA SER A 228 2.85 -18.11 12.07
C SER A 228 2.02 -17.98 10.80
N ASP A 229 1.35 -16.84 10.57
CA ASP A 229 0.65 -16.55 9.31
C ASP A 229 1.61 -16.38 8.12
N ILE A 230 2.82 -15.87 8.34
CA ILE A 230 3.85 -15.76 7.29
C ILE A 230 4.51 -17.10 6.96
N SER A 231 4.61 -17.99 7.95
CA SER A 231 5.17 -19.35 7.79
C SER A 231 4.28 -20.25 6.92
N VAL A 232 3.04 -19.84 6.64
CA VAL A 232 2.21 -20.35 5.55
C VAL A 232 2.64 -19.66 4.23
N LYS A 233 3.91 -19.90 3.86
CA LYS A 233 4.58 -19.65 2.57
C LYS A 233 4.48 -18.24 1.94
N SER A 234 5.64 -17.56 1.95
CA SER A 234 6.21 -16.73 0.85
C SER A 234 6.06 -15.20 0.83
N SER A 235 6.12 -14.46 1.95
CA SER A 235 6.06 -12.98 1.88
C SER A 235 7.21 -12.18 2.51
N LEU A 236 8.17 -12.83 3.20
CA LEU A 236 9.35 -12.17 3.77
C LEU A 236 10.68 -12.40 3.04
N GLU A 237 10.79 -13.37 2.12
CA GLU A 237 12.03 -13.60 1.34
C GLU A 237 12.42 -12.42 0.42
N HIS A 238 11.64 -11.34 0.42
CA HIS A 238 11.83 -10.17 -0.43
C HIS A 238 11.68 -8.84 0.32
N ILE A 239 11.79 -8.80 1.66
CA ILE A 239 12.17 -7.55 2.32
C ILE A 239 13.69 -7.50 2.14
N PRO A 240 14.24 -6.69 1.22
CA PRO A 240 15.68 -6.62 1.08
C PRO A 240 16.26 -6.19 2.42
N ASP A 241 17.43 -6.72 2.80
CA ASP A 241 18.16 -6.33 4.01
C ASP A 241 18.26 -4.80 4.17
N ASN A 242 18.15 -4.05 3.07
CA ASN A 242 18.04 -2.59 3.00
C ASN A 242 16.93 -1.99 3.88
N HIS A 243 15.77 -2.63 4.06
CA HIS A 243 14.68 -2.05 4.86
C HIS A 243 14.93 -2.15 6.37
N LEU A 244 15.48 -3.28 6.83
CA LEU A 244 15.98 -3.40 8.22
C LEU A 244 17.24 -2.56 8.44
N TRP A 245 18.07 -2.40 7.40
CA TRP A 245 19.24 -1.53 7.39
C TRP A 245 18.89 -0.03 7.49
N ILE A 246 17.84 0.44 6.81
CA ILE A 246 17.34 1.83 6.90
C ILE A 246 16.85 2.16 8.31
N VAL A 247 16.22 1.20 9.00
CA VAL A 247 15.73 1.38 10.38
C VAL A 247 16.87 1.30 11.41
N SER A 248 17.90 0.49 11.16
CA SER A 248 18.99 0.26 12.12
C SER A 248 20.12 1.30 12.10
N ARG A 249 20.29 2.08 11.02
CA ARG A 249 21.36 3.11 10.90
C ARG A 249 20.98 4.55 11.27
N ARG A 250 19.77 4.79 11.77
CA ARG A 250 19.30 6.15 12.14
C ARG A 250 19.31 6.42 13.66
N ARG A 251 20.26 5.80 14.38
CA ARG A 251 20.65 6.20 15.75
C ARG A 251 21.94 7.00 15.70
#